data_AF-A0A3P7EZL8-F1
#
_entry.id   AF-A0A3P7EZL8-F1
#
_cell.length_a   1.000
_cell.length_b   1.000
_cell.length_c   1.000
_cell.angle_alpha   90.00
_cell.angle_beta   90.00
_cell.angle_gamma   90.00
#
_symmetry.space_group_name_H-M   'P 1'
#
loop_
_entity.id
_entity.type
_entity.pdbx_description
1 polymer ?
#
loop_
_entity_poly.entity_id
_entity_poly.type
_entity_poly.pdbx_seq_one_letter_code
_entity_poly.pdbx_strand_id
1 'polypeptide(L)'
;MLSITAIILANLSVCYIMTNQNEEAEELMKKVENEEEASAATSNKTKFFHLCIINLVIGTLYCSKGNYEFGISRVIKAMEPYDKKLGTDTWFYSKRCMISLIENLAKHIISIRDSVLQECLQFLEQCEIHGKNVPTVIADSLTLNELEDGNAKNTVTYEARLLRALLLEVINN
;
A
#
# COMPACT_ATOMS: atom_id res chain seq x y z
N MET A 1 13.53 -6.58 -17.20
CA MET A 1 12.62 -7.13 -16.18
C MET A 1 11.17 -6.68 -16.36
N LEU A 2 10.89 -5.44 -16.76
CA LEU A 2 9.53 -4.89 -16.85
C LEU A 2 8.58 -5.61 -17.83
N SER A 3 9.09 -6.48 -18.70
CA SER A 3 8.28 -7.36 -19.55
C SER A 3 7.61 -8.51 -18.79
N ILE A 4 8.09 -8.85 -17.60
CA ILE A 4 7.53 -9.88 -16.73
C ILE A 4 6.38 -9.28 -15.93
N THR A 5 5.31 -10.03 -15.68
CA THR A 5 4.20 -9.56 -14.85
C THR A 5 4.68 -9.22 -13.43
N ALA A 6 4.28 -8.05 -12.92
CA ALA A 6 4.69 -7.55 -11.61
C ALA A 6 4.49 -8.55 -10.46
N ILE A 7 3.38 -9.29 -10.46
CA ILE A 7 3.09 -10.29 -9.42
C ILE A 7 4.09 -11.45 -9.39
N ILE A 8 4.66 -11.83 -10.55
CA ILE A 8 5.66 -12.89 -10.63
C ILE A 8 6.95 -12.43 -9.96
N LEU A 9 7.37 -11.19 -10.20
CA LEU A 9 8.54 -10.60 -9.54
C LEU A 9 8.31 -10.44 -8.04
N ALA A 10 7.11 -10.02 -7.63
CA ALA A 10 6.73 -9.91 -6.21
C ALA A 10 6.81 -11.27 -5.50
N ASN A 11 6.27 -12.32 -6.12
CA ASN A 11 6.36 -13.67 -5.58
C ASN A 11 7.81 -14.16 -5.50
N LEU A 12 8.65 -13.83 -6.49
CA LEU A 12 10.08 -14.14 -6.45
C LEU A 12 10.78 -13.40 -5.29
N SER A 13 10.51 -12.10 -5.09
CA SER A 13 11.02 -11.34 -3.94
C SER A 13 10.62 -11.98 -2.62
N VAL A 14 9.35 -12.42 -2.49
CA VAL A 14 8.88 -13.13 -1.30
C VAL A 14 9.60 -14.47 -1.12
N CYS A 15 9.79 -15.24 -2.18
CA CYS A 15 10.55 -16.50 -2.12
C CYS A 15 11.94 -16.26 -1.56
N TYR A 16 12.67 -15.27 -2.09
CA TYR A 16 14.01 -14.91 -1.60
C TYR A 16 13.99 -14.50 -0.12
N ILE A 17 13.04 -13.67 0.31
CA ILE A 17 12.91 -13.28 1.72
C ILE A 17 12.63 -14.50 2.61
N MET A 18 11.74 -15.38 2.18
CA MET A 18 11.35 -16.58 2.93
C MET A 18 12.46 -17.63 3.00
N THR A 19 13.42 -17.62 2.06
CA THR A 19 14.62 -18.47 2.05
C THR A 19 15.85 -17.77 2.66
N ASN A 20 15.67 -16.62 3.33
CA ASN A 20 16.74 -15.80 3.93
C ASN A 20 17.77 -15.28 2.91
N GLN A 21 17.40 -15.17 1.64
CA GLN A 21 18.20 -14.59 0.57
C GLN A 21 17.86 -13.10 0.40
N ASN A 22 17.99 -12.32 1.47
CA ASN A 22 17.57 -10.90 1.48
C ASN A 22 18.40 -10.04 0.51
N GLU A 23 19.67 -10.38 0.31
CA GLU A 23 20.56 -9.68 -0.65
C GLU A 23 20.04 -9.85 -2.08
N GLU A 24 19.61 -11.06 -2.47
CA GLU A 24 19.02 -11.34 -3.79
C GLU A 24 17.68 -10.60 -3.97
N ALA A 25 16.87 -10.53 -2.92
CA ALA A 25 15.62 -9.78 -2.96
C ALA A 25 15.87 -8.27 -3.16
N GLU A 26 16.85 -7.71 -2.45
CA GLU A 26 17.21 -6.29 -2.58
C GLU A 26 17.82 -5.99 -3.95
N GLU A 27 18.70 -6.85 -4.47
CA GLU A 27 19.26 -6.68 -5.81
C GLU A 27 18.18 -6.74 -6.90
N LEU A 28 17.24 -7.67 -6.77
CA LEU A 28 16.08 -7.79 -7.66
C LEU A 28 15.26 -6.48 -7.64
N MET A 29 14.96 -5.96 -6.45
CA MET A 29 14.17 -4.74 -6.29
C MET A 29 14.88 -3.51 -6.86
N LYS A 30 16.19 -3.39 -6.63
CA LYS A 30 17.02 -2.31 -7.17
C LYS A 30 17.07 -2.34 -8.70
N LYS A 31 17.14 -3.54 -9.31
CA LYS A 31 17.06 -3.69 -10.77
C LYS A 31 15.71 -3.22 -11.31
N VAL A 32 14.60 -3.57 -10.64
CA VAL A 32 13.25 -3.13 -11.02
C VAL A 32 13.12 -1.60 -10.90
N GLU A 33 13.59 -1.01 -9.80
CA GLU A 33 13.57 0.44 -9.56
C GLU A 33 14.30 1.20 -10.69
N ASN A 34 15.54 0.80 -11.00
CA ASN A 34 16.32 1.41 -12.08
C ASN A 34 15.65 1.29 -13.45
N GLU A 35 15.03 0.14 -13.76
CA GLU A 35 14.31 -0.04 -15.03
C GLU A 35 13.02 0.82 -15.09
N GLU A 36 12.27 0.94 -13.99
CA GLU A 36 11.09 1.81 -13.92
C GLU A 36 11.48 3.28 -14.12
N GLU A 37 12.56 3.74 -13.48
CA GLU A 37 13.07 5.11 -13.60
C GLU A 37 13.56 5.41 -15.02
N ALA A 38 14.36 4.52 -15.63
CA ALA A 38 14.83 4.67 -17.00
C ALA A 38 13.68 4.72 -18.01
N SER A 39 12.64 3.91 -17.79
CA SER A 39 11.44 3.89 -18.64
C SER A 39 10.60 5.16 -18.46
N ALA A 40 10.46 5.66 -17.23
CA ALA A 40 9.76 6.91 -16.95
C ALA A 40 10.47 8.11 -17.60
N ALA A 41 11.80 8.12 -17.67
CA ALA A 41 12.57 9.16 -18.36
C ALA A 41 12.42 9.11 -19.89
N THR A 42 12.21 7.92 -20.46
CA THR A 42 12.14 7.71 -21.91
C THR A 42 10.72 7.88 -22.46
N SER A 43 9.70 7.51 -21.69
CA SER A 43 8.29 7.54 -22.12
C SER A 43 7.36 7.89 -20.95
N ASN A 44 6.72 9.05 -21.04
CA ASN A 44 5.67 9.46 -20.09
C ASN A 44 4.37 8.65 -20.20
N LYS A 45 4.24 7.73 -21.17
CA LYS A 45 2.96 7.06 -21.47
C LYS A 45 2.72 5.79 -20.66
N THR A 46 3.76 5.05 -20.31
CA THR A 46 3.60 3.74 -19.67
C THR A 46 3.90 3.85 -18.17
N LYS A 47 2.87 3.70 -17.35
CA LYS A 47 3.02 3.62 -15.90
C LYS A 47 3.36 2.18 -15.52
N PHE A 48 4.52 1.98 -14.89
CA PHE A 48 4.89 0.70 -14.30
C PHE A 48 4.51 0.68 -12.81
N PHE A 49 4.07 -0.48 -12.34
CA PHE A 49 3.64 -0.72 -10.96
C PHE A 49 4.39 -1.90 -10.34
N HIS A 50 5.49 -2.36 -10.96
CA HIS A 50 6.24 -3.52 -10.50
C HIS A 50 6.80 -3.28 -9.11
N LEU A 51 7.51 -2.18 -8.88
CA LEU A 51 8.08 -1.87 -7.56
C LEU A 51 6.97 -1.67 -6.51
N CYS A 52 5.89 -0.99 -6.89
CA CYS A 52 4.70 -0.78 -6.06
C CYS A 52 4.10 -2.13 -5.60
N ILE A 53 3.79 -3.02 -6.55
CA ILE A 53 3.19 -4.33 -6.27
C ILE A 53 4.14 -5.20 -5.45
N ILE A 54 5.43 -5.25 -5.81
CA ILE A 54 6.44 -5.99 -5.03
C ILE A 54 6.36 -5.57 -3.56
N ASN A 55 6.29 -4.27 -3.30
CA ASN A 55 6.38 -3.81 -1.93
C ASN A 55 5.08 -3.71 -1.15
N LEU A 56 3.92 -3.72 -1.83
CA LEU A 56 2.64 -4.12 -1.21
C LEU A 56 2.63 -5.60 -0.79
N VAL A 57 3.15 -6.49 -1.64
CA VAL A 57 3.19 -7.94 -1.33
C VAL A 57 4.14 -8.21 -0.16
N ILE A 58 5.34 -7.63 -0.18
CA ILE A 58 6.28 -7.72 0.96
C ILE A 58 5.66 -7.10 2.21
N GLY A 59 5.06 -5.91 2.11
CA GLY A 59 4.40 -5.26 3.25
C GLY A 59 3.32 -6.15 3.88
N THR A 60 2.49 -6.76 3.04
CA THR A 60 1.43 -7.70 3.47
C THR A 60 2.01 -8.93 4.16
N LEU A 61 3.10 -9.51 3.63
CA LEU A 61 3.79 -10.65 4.23
C LEU A 61 4.31 -10.32 5.64
N TYR A 62 4.92 -9.15 5.82
CA TYR A 62 5.47 -8.78 7.12
C TYR A 62 4.38 -8.45 8.14
N CYS A 63 3.29 -7.80 7.71
CA CYS A 63 2.12 -7.58 8.57
C CYS A 63 1.49 -8.91 9.01
N SER A 64 1.37 -9.91 8.12
CA SER A 64 0.81 -11.21 8.47
C SER A 64 1.69 -12.02 9.44
N LYS A 65 3.00 -11.75 9.47
CA LYS A 65 3.94 -12.29 10.45
C LYS A 65 4.01 -11.49 11.76
N GLY A 66 3.19 -10.45 11.91
CA GLY A 66 3.19 -9.57 13.08
C GLY A 66 4.33 -8.55 13.12
N ASN A 67 5.21 -8.52 12.11
CA ASN A 67 6.25 -7.51 11.99
C ASN A 67 5.70 -6.28 11.26
N TYR A 68 4.85 -5.55 11.96
CA TYR A 68 4.14 -4.40 11.42
C TYR A 68 5.07 -3.24 11.08
N GLU A 69 6.10 -2.95 11.87
CA GLU A 69 6.95 -1.78 11.61
C GLU A 69 7.59 -1.84 10.23
N PHE A 70 8.20 -2.98 9.89
CA PHE A 70 8.76 -3.17 8.56
C PHE A 70 7.66 -3.29 7.50
N GLY A 71 6.60 -4.06 7.77
CA GLY A 71 5.51 -4.26 6.81
C GLY A 71 4.84 -2.95 6.39
N ILE A 72 4.55 -2.08 7.35
CA ILE A 72 3.93 -0.77 7.15
C ILE A 72 4.87 0.17 6.39
N SER A 73 6.17 0.20 6.72
CA SER A 73 7.12 1.01 5.95
C SER A 73 7.13 0.65 4.46
N ARG A 74 6.97 -0.64 4.10
CA ARG A 74 6.85 -1.07 2.71
C ARG A 74 5.51 -0.69 2.08
N VAL A 75 4.41 -0.76 2.84
CA VAL A 75 3.09 -0.31 2.36
C VAL A 75 3.10 1.19 2.04
N ILE A 76 3.70 2.01 2.90
CA ILE A 76 3.82 3.46 2.69
C ILE A 76 4.68 3.72 1.45
N LYS A 77 5.89 3.12 1.37
CA LYS A 77 6.79 3.29 0.22
C LYS A 77 6.14 2.85 -1.10
N ALA A 78 5.27 1.85 -1.09
CA ALA A 78 4.59 1.39 -2.30
C ALA A 78 3.65 2.45 -2.92
N MET A 79 3.17 3.42 -2.15
CA MET A 79 2.23 4.43 -2.61
C MET A 79 2.92 5.70 -3.11
N GLU A 80 4.25 5.81 -3.05
CA GLU A 80 4.97 6.99 -3.49
C GLU A 80 5.37 6.92 -4.99
N PRO A 81 5.17 7.99 -5.76
CA PRO A 81 4.42 9.20 -5.42
C PRO A 81 2.89 8.98 -5.52
N TYR A 82 2.15 9.57 -4.57
CA TYR A 82 0.72 9.31 -4.35
C TYR A 82 -0.16 9.64 -5.57
N ASP A 83 0.15 10.68 -6.32
CA ASP A 83 -0.57 11.09 -7.53
C ASP A 83 -0.52 10.04 -8.67
N LYS A 84 0.46 9.13 -8.62
CA LYS A 84 0.66 8.11 -9.66
C LYS A 84 0.30 6.70 -9.20
N LYS A 85 0.57 6.38 -7.93
CA LYS A 85 0.49 5.01 -7.42
C LYS A 85 -0.79 4.75 -6.61
N LEU A 86 -1.44 5.80 -6.07
CA LEU A 86 -2.71 5.66 -5.36
C LEU A 86 -3.84 5.38 -6.36
N GLY A 87 -4.39 4.18 -6.29
CA GLY A 87 -5.51 3.70 -7.11
C GLY A 87 -6.39 2.76 -6.30
N THR A 88 -7.50 2.31 -6.88
CA THR A 88 -8.47 1.44 -6.19
C THR A 88 -7.82 0.15 -5.66
N ASP A 89 -7.06 -0.55 -6.51
CA ASP A 89 -6.42 -1.81 -6.12
C ASP A 89 -5.30 -1.61 -5.10
N THR A 90 -4.41 -0.64 -5.33
CA THR A 90 -3.30 -0.38 -4.42
C THR A 90 -3.82 0.07 -3.06
N TRP A 91 -4.86 0.91 -3.03
CA TRP A 91 -5.53 1.29 -1.79
C TRP A 91 -6.18 0.10 -1.09
N PHE A 92 -6.86 -0.79 -1.83
CA PHE A 92 -7.46 -1.99 -1.25
C PHE A 92 -6.45 -2.84 -0.48
N TYR A 93 -5.24 -3.04 -1.01
CA TYR A 93 -4.20 -3.80 -0.30
C TYR A 93 -3.58 -2.99 0.85
N SER A 94 -3.31 -1.70 0.66
CA SER A 94 -2.73 -0.86 1.71
C SER A 94 -3.66 -0.69 2.92
N LYS A 95 -4.95 -0.43 2.69
CA LYS A 95 -5.93 -0.23 3.77
C LYS A 95 -6.10 -1.47 4.63
N ARG A 96 -6.00 -2.68 4.06
CA ARG A 96 -6.05 -3.93 4.83
C ARG A 96 -4.91 -4.05 5.83
N CYS A 97 -3.70 -3.63 5.43
CA CYS A 97 -2.56 -3.61 6.36
C CYS A 97 -2.77 -2.58 7.48
N MET A 98 -3.29 -1.40 7.15
CA MET A 98 -3.60 -0.34 8.13
C MET A 98 -4.70 -0.77 9.11
N ILE A 99 -5.79 -1.38 8.62
CA ILE A 99 -6.87 -1.91 9.46
C ILE A 99 -6.33 -3.00 10.38
N SER A 100 -5.53 -3.93 9.86
CA SER A 100 -4.91 -4.99 10.66
C SER A 100 -4.01 -4.42 11.75
N LEU A 101 -3.22 -3.38 11.46
CA LEU A 101 -2.41 -2.68 12.45
C LEU A 101 -3.28 -2.08 13.55
N ILE A 102 -4.29 -1.28 13.17
CA ILE A 102 -5.21 -0.60 14.11
C ILE A 102 -5.92 -1.63 14.99
N GLU A 103 -6.41 -2.73 14.41
CA GLU A 103 -7.07 -3.81 15.15
C GLU A 103 -6.17 -4.44 16.21
N ASN A 104 -4.91 -4.73 15.86
CA ASN A 104 -3.97 -5.35 16.78
C ASN A 104 -3.47 -4.39 17.87
N LEU A 105 -3.37 -3.10 17.57
CA LEU A 105 -3.10 -2.06 18.57
C LEU A 105 -4.28 -1.89 19.54
N ALA A 106 -5.52 -1.82 19.02
CA ALA A 106 -6.73 -1.71 19.83
C ALA A 106 -6.94 -2.91 20.76
N LYS A 107 -6.47 -4.09 20.36
CA LYS A 107 -6.49 -5.32 21.17
C LYS A 107 -5.29 -5.44 22.12
N HIS A 108 -4.37 -4.47 22.13
CA HIS A 108 -3.11 -4.50 22.87
C HIS A 108 -2.25 -5.77 22.61
N ILE A 109 -2.38 -6.35 21.41
CA ILE A 109 -1.62 -7.55 21.01
C ILE A 109 -0.20 -7.16 20.58
N ILE A 110 -0.07 -5.97 19.99
CA ILE A 110 1.19 -5.44 19.50
C ILE A 110 1.47 -4.08 20.12
N SER A 111 2.75 -3.73 20.16
CA SER A 111 3.25 -2.39 20.43
C SER A 111 4.21 -2.03 19.29
N ILE A 112 4.10 -0.81 18.77
CA ILE A 112 4.99 -0.29 17.72
C ILE A 112 5.56 1.06 18.15
N ARG A 113 6.66 1.49 17.54
CA ARG A 113 7.25 2.81 17.83
C ARG A 113 6.32 3.95 17.44
N ASP A 114 6.32 5.01 18.25
CA ASP A 114 5.60 6.26 17.98
C ASP A 114 5.95 6.86 16.62
N SER A 115 7.20 6.74 16.19
CA SER A 115 7.62 7.21 14.86
C SER A 115 6.83 6.52 13.74
N VAL A 116 6.56 5.21 13.86
CA VAL A 116 5.79 4.44 12.88
C VAL A 116 4.32 4.86 12.91
N LEU A 117 3.77 5.16 14.09
CA LEU A 117 2.41 5.71 14.22
C LEU A 117 2.28 7.07 13.53
N GLN A 118 3.28 7.95 13.70
CA GLN A 118 3.31 9.24 12.99
C GLN A 118 3.42 9.07 11.47
N GLU A 119 4.25 8.14 10.99
CA GLU A 119 4.34 7.80 9.57
C GLU A 119 2.99 7.29 9.03
N CYS A 120 2.25 6.49 9.80
CA CYS A 120 0.89 6.05 9.44
C CYS A 120 -0.08 7.22 9.33
N LEU A 121 -0.07 8.14 10.29
CA LEU A 121 -0.93 9.33 10.27
C LEU A 121 -0.64 10.21 9.05
N GLN A 122 0.64 10.43 8.75
CA GLN A 122 1.07 11.18 7.58
C GLN A 122 0.68 10.47 6.28
N PHE A 123 0.88 9.15 6.21
CA PHE A 123 0.47 8.34 5.06
C PHE A 123 -1.04 8.45 4.78
N LEU A 124 -1.87 8.36 5.82
CA LEU A 124 -3.32 8.49 5.69
C LEU A 124 -3.73 9.91 5.29
N GLU A 125 -3.04 10.94 5.77
CA GLU A 125 -3.26 12.33 5.33
C GLU A 125 -2.89 12.53 3.85
N GLN A 126 -1.80 11.93 3.37
CA GLN A 126 -1.46 11.97 1.94
C GLN A 126 -2.50 11.21 1.09
N CYS A 127 -2.97 10.05 1.55
CA CYS A 127 -4.07 9.34 0.90
C CYS A 127 -5.37 10.17 0.91
N GLU A 128 -5.61 10.94 1.97
CA GLU A 128 -6.75 11.85 2.06
C GLU A 128 -6.68 12.95 0.99
N ILE A 129 -5.52 13.60 0.83
CA ILE A 129 -5.30 14.69 -0.13
C ILE A 129 -5.40 14.19 -1.58
N HIS A 130 -4.77 13.07 -1.90
CA HIS A 130 -4.68 12.54 -3.27
C HIS A 130 -5.85 11.63 -3.66
N GLY A 131 -6.64 11.16 -2.70
CA GLY A 131 -7.67 10.14 -2.88
C GLY A 131 -9.03 10.64 -3.38
N LYS A 132 -9.20 11.95 -3.64
CA LYS A 132 -10.54 12.55 -3.85
C LYS A 132 -11.29 11.94 -5.03
N ASN A 133 -10.56 11.65 -6.10
CA ASN A 133 -11.11 11.10 -7.34
C ASN A 133 -10.80 9.60 -7.50
N VAL A 134 -10.34 8.92 -6.44
CA VAL A 134 -10.01 7.50 -6.47
C VAL A 134 -11.15 6.72 -5.81
N PRO A 135 -11.94 5.93 -6.56
CA PRO A 135 -12.99 5.11 -5.98
C PRO A 135 -12.39 3.94 -5.20
N THR A 136 -13.07 3.49 -4.15
CA THR A 136 -12.60 2.37 -3.29
C THR A 136 -13.21 1.02 -3.67
N VAL A 137 -14.22 1.02 -4.54
CA VAL A 137 -14.90 -0.17 -5.07
C VAL A 137 -14.77 -0.16 -6.58
N ILE A 138 -14.37 -1.30 -7.16
CA ILE A 138 -14.44 -1.49 -8.61
C ILE A 138 -15.91 -1.72 -8.94
N ALA A 139 -16.47 -0.87 -9.81
CA ALA A 139 -17.84 -1.01 -10.28
C ALA A 139 -17.95 -2.27 -11.16
N ASP A 140 -18.17 -3.44 -10.55
CA ASP A 140 -18.65 -4.60 -11.30
C ASP A 140 -20.10 -4.36 -11.74
N SER A 141 -20.54 -5.03 -12.81
CA SER A 141 -21.92 -4.94 -13.36
C SER A 141 -23.02 -5.09 -12.31
N LEU A 142 -22.76 -5.81 -11.22
CA LEU A 142 -23.70 -5.99 -10.12
C LEU A 142 -23.78 -4.79 -9.17
N THR A 143 -22.70 -4.02 -9.06
CA THR A 143 -22.56 -2.87 -8.14
C THR A 143 -22.87 -1.52 -8.78
N LEU A 144 -22.98 -1.45 -10.12
CA LEU A 144 -23.30 -0.22 -10.85
C LEU A 144 -24.56 0.46 -10.29
N ASN A 145 -25.61 -0.31 -9.99
CA ASN A 145 -26.86 0.22 -9.42
C ASN A 145 -26.69 0.83 -8.01
N GLU A 146 -25.69 0.39 -7.24
CA GLU A 146 -25.42 0.91 -5.89
C GLU A 146 -24.43 2.08 -5.89
N LEU A 147 -23.61 2.19 -6.95
CA LEU A 147 -22.58 3.22 -7.10
C LEU A 147 -23.04 4.47 -7.87
N GLU A 148 -24.15 4.38 -8.61
CA GLU A 148 -24.74 5.52 -9.34
C GLU A 148 -25.13 6.68 -8.41
N ASP A 149 -25.46 6.38 -7.16
CA ASP A 149 -25.51 7.41 -6.13
C ASP A 149 -24.06 7.70 -5.75
N GLY A 150 -23.48 8.76 -6.33
CA GLY A 150 -22.09 9.21 -6.18
C GLY A 150 -21.73 9.52 -4.72
N ASN A 151 -21.76 8.49 -3.89
CA ASN A 151 -21.72 8.57 -2.47
C ASN A 151 -20.29 8.92 -2.11
N ALA A 152 -20.10 10.11 -1.53
CA ALA A 152 -18.80 10.62 -1.13
C ALA A 152 -18.02 9.64 -0.22
N LYS A 153 -18.71 8.64 0.36
CA LYS A 153 -18.15 7.55 1.16
C LYS A 153 -17.33 6.51 0.38
N ASN A 154 -17.46 6.44 -0.94
CA ASN A 154 -16.77 5.44 -1.77
C ASN A 154 -15.45 5.96 -2.36
N THR A 155 -14.79 6.88 -1.67
CA THR A 155 -13.52 7.50 -2.10
C THR A 155 -12.39 7.17 -1.13
N VAL A 156 -11.17 7.07 -1.65
CA VAL A 156 -9.98 6.86 -0.81
C VAL A 156 -9.86 7.98 0.23
N THR A 157 -10.20 9.22 -0.14
CA THR A 157 -10.26 10.34 0.80
C THR A 157 -11.12 10.06 2.03
N TYR A 158 -12.32 9.52 1.82
CA TYR A 158 -13.23 9.21 2.92
C TYR A 158 -12.69 8.10 3.82
N GLU A 159 -12.26 6.98 3.22
CA GLU A 159 -11.73 5.84 3.98
C GLU A 159 -10.44 6.20 4.72
N ALA A 160 -9.53 6.97 4.11
CA ALA A 160 -8.28 7.40 4.74
C ALA A 160 -8.55 8.29 5.96
N ARG A 161 -9.52 9.21 5.87
CA ARG A 161 -9.92 10.05 7.00
C ARG A 161 -10.50 9.22 8.16
N LEU A 162 -11.33 8.23 7.84
CA LEU A 162 -11.89 7.32 8.84
C LEU A 162 -10.79 6.51 9.55
N LEU A 163 -9.87 5.91 8.78
CA LEU A 163 -8.75 5.16 9.35
C LEU A 163 -7.83 6.05 10.20
N ARG A 164 -7.64 7.31 9.80
CA ARG A 164 -6.84 8.27 10.58
C ARG A 164 -7.51 8.60 11.91
N ALA A 165 -8.83 8.78 11.92
CA ALA A 165 -9.60 8.98 13.16
C ALA A 165 -9.49 7.77 14.09
N LEU A 166 -9.68 6.55 13.56
CA LEU A 166 -9.55 5.31 14.34
C LEU A 166 -8.13 5.14 14.91
N LEU A 167 -7.10 5.44 14.12
CA LEU A 167 -5.73 5.37 14.59
C LEU A 167 -5.46 6.38 15.72
N LEU A 168 -5.97 7.61 15.62
CA LEU A 168 -5.86 8.60 16.69
C LEU A 168 -6.59 8.18 17.97
N GLU A 169 -7.76 7.53 17.85
CA GLU A 169 -8.46 6.98 19.01
C GLU A 169 -7.62 5.91 19.72
N VAL A 170 -7.00 5.01 18.96
CA VAL A 170 -6.14 3.95 19.54
C VAL A 170 -4.86 4.52 20.16
N ILE A 171 -4.29 5.59 19.60
CA ILE A 171 -3.08 6.24 20.17
C ILE A 171 -3.39 6.97 21.48
N ASN A 172 -4.60 7.54 21.61
CA ASN A 172 -4.97 8.37 22.76
C ASN A 172 -5.64 7.59 23.90
N ASN A 173 -5.89 6.29 23.74
CA ASN A 173 -6.39 5.39 24.79
C ASN A 173 -5.24 4.70 25.51
#